data_AF-A0A9W6BRJ6-F1
#
_entry.id   AF-A0A9W6BRJ6-F1
#
_cell.length_a   1.000
_cell.length_b   1.000
_cell.length_c   1.000
_cell.angle_alpha   90.00
_cell.angle_beta   90.00
_cell.angle_gamma   90.00
#
_symmetry.space_group_name_H-M   'P 1'
#
loop_
_entity.id
_entity.type
_entity.pdbx_description
1 polymer ?
#
loop_
_entity_poly.entity_id
_entity_poly.type
_entity_poly.pdbx_seq_one_letter_code
_entity_poly.pdbx_strand_id
1 'polypeptide(L)'
;MAGADEAEFLELLVANSRIGEWVERIRARGNPARQKQALQLLQQAVESRSAYAEEARQAGVVPLLTRLLGLTEDEEVLDACSAIIAACSGPMATAGKVSTFMYDGAAVHIREGALGDGLGAKVWMVAHMLCLELASNRGLVAGARVLELGSGCGVCGLAAAALGAGHVVLSDVEGPVLRNLRSCMHLNANARAGAAVEAGAAEMDCDGGAAGPEAVPNDAELFDEAEEVEDFDDLMADMVAADGGRGRATRGSAVGPSGSAAVGGGSQRQREQRQQGAGQEVAWEAGNTSVRLLDWAESRALLDSGVSPEEPEPQSAAGAEGSGGGGAPTGGEDMPPGVPVWERFPVIIGSEVMYERVHAELVAAVVKHRLASGGCAVLQCAVRERKVFEHFARECRRRGLRYRHRQVDPAAVLALGRGAGAGGGSGGCCPFEGILGRADEYEGGVLLMAIDHEDRPCLEWYRDDWETAEVA
;
A
#
# COMPACT_ATOMS: atom_id res chain seq x y z
N MET A 1 11.89 31.65 7.61
CA MET A 1 11.36 31.51 6.24
C MET A 1 12.42 31.62 5.14
N ALA A 2 13.65 32.10 5.38
CA ALA A 2 14.68 32.23 4.32
C ALA A 2 15.51 30.96 4.03
N GLY A 3 15.58 29.98 4.95
CA GLY A 3 16.45 28.81 4.80
C GLY A 3 15.85 27.62 4.02
N ALA A 4 14.54 27.61 3.78
CA ALA A 4 13.90 26.53 3.02
C ALA A 4 14.11 26.73 1.49
N ASP A 5 14.03 27.97 1.04
CA ASP A 5 14.18 28.38 -0.37
C ASP A 5 15.62 28.18 -0.89
N GLU A 6 16.62 28.40 -0.02
CA GLU A 6 18.04 28.17 -0.34
C GLU A 6 18.38 26.67 -0.43
N ALA A 7 17.80 25.83 0.44
CA ALA A 7 18.02 24.39 0.41
C ALA A 7 17.40 23.75 -0.84
N GLU A 8 16.19 24.18 -1.22
CA GLU A 8 15.50 23.74 -2.43
C GLU A 8 16.25 24.16 -3.70
N PHE A 9 16.79 25.39 -3.72
CA PHE A 9 17.63 25.87 -4.82
C PHE A 9 18.94 25.09 -4.96
N LEU A 10 19.64 24.81 -3.85
CA LEU A 10 20.86 23.99 -3.85
C LEU A 10 20.58 22.56 -4.30
N GLU A 11 19.44 22.00 -3.88
CA GLU A 11 19.00 20.68 -4.30
C GLU A 11 18.74 20.60 -5.81
N LEU A 12 18.08 21.61 -6.38
CA LEU A 12 17.87 21.70 -7.84
C LEU A 12 19.19 21.78 -8.61
N LEU A 13 20.17 22.55 -8.13
CA LEU A 13 21.50 22.62 -8.75
C LEU A 13 22.24 21.27 -8.72
N VAL A 14 22.20 20.59 -7.57
CA VAL A 14 22.81 19.26 -7.42
C VAL A 14 22.09 18.23 -8.30
N ALA A 15 20.75 18.30 -8.38
CA ALA A 15 19.96 17.44 -9.26
C ALA A 15 20.34 17.66 -10.73
N ASN A 16 20.34 18.90 -11.20
CA ASN A 16 20.68 19.24 -12.57
C ASN A 16 22.07 18.72 -12.98
N SER A 17 23.10 18.95 -12.14
CA SER A 17 24.46 18.47 -12.39
C SER A 17 24.54 16.95 -12.50
N ARG A 18 23.92 16.23 -11.55
CA ARG A 18 23.96 14.75 -11.51
C ARG A 18 23.18 14.12 -12.66
N ILE A 19 22.01 14.66 -12.99
CA ILE A 19 21.21 14.23 -14.14
C ILE A 19 22.01 14.38 -15.43
N GLY A 20 22.68 15.52 -15.62
CA GLY A 20 23.54 15.76 -16.79
C GLY A 20 24.63 14.70 -16.95
N GLU A 21 25.36 14.39 -15.87
CA GLU A 21 26.39 13.34 -15.90
C GLU A 21 25.84 11.96 -16.24
N TRP A 22 24.72 11.56 -15.65
CA TRP A 22 24.12 10.25 -15.92
C TRP A 22 23.60 10.15 -17.35
N VAL A 23 22.97 11.21 -17.87
CA VAL A 23 22.50 11.27 -19.26
C VAL A 23 23.66 11.09 -20.25
N GLU A 24 24.79 11.77 -20.03
CA GLU A 24 25.98 11.61 -20.87
C GLU A 24 26.53 10.19 -20.81
N ARG A 25 26.59 9.58 -19.62
CA ARG A 25 27.03 8.18 -19.45
C ARG A 25 26.10 7.19 -20.16
N ILE A 26 24.78 7.42 -20.14
CA ILE A 26 23.78 6.59 -20.84
C ILE A 26 23.94 6.74 -22.36
N ARG A 27 24.22 7.95 -22.86
CA ARG A 27 24.43 8.22 -24.30
C ARG A 27 25.76 7.68 -24.81
N ALA A 28 26.80 7.65 -23.97
CA ALA A 28 28.14 7.21 -24.34
C ALA A 28 28.11 5.75 -24.82
N ARG A 29 28.55 5.50 -26.06
CA ARG A 29 28.59 4.15 -26.65
C ARG A 29 29.83 3.39 -26.16
N GLY A 30 29.68 2.09 -25.91
CA GLY A 30 30.82 1.16 -25.78
C GLY A 30 31.05 0.53 -24.40
N ASN A 31 30.27 0.87 -23.36
CA ASN A 31 30.35 0.21 -22.05
C ASN A 31 28.96 -0.03 -21.44
N PRO A 32 28.34 -1.19 -21.73
CA PRO A 32 26.99 -1.53 -21.24
C PRO A 32 26.90 -1.57 -19.70
N ALA A 33 27.94 -2.01 -18.99
CA ALA A 33 27.94 -2.05 -17.53
C ALA A 33 27.86 -0.64 -16.92
N ARG A 34 28.61 0.30 -17.49
CA ARG A 34 28.60 1.71 -17.04
C ARG A 34 27.29 2.42 -17.38
N GLN A 35 26.67 2.09 -18.51
CA GLN A 35 25.33 2.57 -18.87
C GLN A 35 24.28 2.05 -17.89
N LYS A 36 24.32 0.75 -17.57
CA LYS A 36 23.42 0.10 -16.62
C LYS A 36 23.55 0.69 -15.21
N GLN A 37 24.78 0.91 -14.74
CA GLN A 37 25.03 1.58 -13.46
C GLN A 37 24.48 3.01 -13.44
N ALA A 38 24.66 3.78 -14.53
CA ALA A 38 24.12 5.14 -14.63
C ALA A 38 22.58 5.15 -14.62
N LEU A 39 21.94 4.16 -15.26
CA LEU A 39 20.49 3.98 -15.20
C LEU A 39 20.01 3.66 -13.78
N GLN A 40 20.69 2.76 -13.06
CA GLN A 40 20.33 2.42 -11.68
C GLN A 40 20.44 3.63 -10.73
N LEU A 41 21.52 4.42 -10.86
CA LEU A 41 21.69 5.65 -10.06
C LEU A 41 20.64 6.69 -10.40
N LEU A 42 20.35 6.88 -11.69
CA LEU A 42 19.29 7.77 -12.16
C LEU A 42 17.92 7.34 -11.62
N GLN A 43 17.59 6.05 -11.70
CA GLN A 43 16.36 5.46 -11.15
C GLN A 43 16.21 5.75 -9.67
N GLN A 44 17.22 5.41 -8.87
CA GLN A 44 17.22 5.64 -7.43
C GLN A 44 16.98 7.12 -7.09
N ALA A 45 17.61 8.03 -7.84
CA ALA A 45 17.47 9.45 -7.62
C ALA A 45 16.06 9.98 -7.95
N VAL A 46 15.51 9.64 -9.13
CA VAL A 46 14.18 10.11 -9.54
C VAL A 46 13.03 9.49 -8.72
N GLU A 47 13.21 8.29 -8.18
CA GLU A 47 12.23 7.65 -7.28
C GLU A 47 12.28 8.23 -5.86
N SER A 48 13.47 8.68 -5.42
CA SER A 48 13.65 9.22 -4.08
C SER A 48 13.11 10.64 -3.93
N ARG A 49 13.25 11.50 -4.96
CA ARG A 49 12.95 12.94 -4.87
C ARG A 49 12.32 13.51 -6.15
N SER A 50 11.24 14.27 -5.99
CA SER A 50 10.49 14.88 -7.11
C SER A 50 11.30 15.87 -7.95
N ALA A 51 12.22 16.62 -7.32
CA ALA A 51 13.11 17.55 -8.01
C ALA A 51 13.96 16.85 -9.08
N TYR A 52 14.46 15.64 -8.81
CA TYR A 52 15.24 14.87 -9.77
C TYR A 52 14.39 14.38 -10.94
N ALA A 53 13.12 14.00 -10.71
CA ALA A 53 12.21 13.60 -11.77
C ALA A 53 11.85 14.78 -12.71
N GLU A 54 11.70 15.98 -12.16
CA GLU A 54 11.47 17.21 -12.94
C GLU A 54 12.67 17.55 -13.81
N GLU A 55 13.87 17.59 -13.21
CA GLU A 55 15.13 17.86 -13.92
C GLU A 55 15.43 16.79 -14.99
N ALA A 56 15.20 15.51 -14.68
CA ALA A 56 15.32 14.43 -15.65
C ALA A 56 14.39 14.63 -16.87
N ARG A 57 13.14 15.05 -16.63
CA ARG A 57 12.19 15.36 -17.71
C ARG A 57 12.70 16.50 -18.58
N GLN A 58 13.18 17.58 -17.96
CA GLN A 58 13.71 18.76 -18.66
C GLN A 58 15.00 18.42 -19.44
N ALA A 59 15.85 17.54 -18.93
CA ALA A 59 17.06 17.06 -19.58
C ALA A 59 16.79 16.09 -20.77
N GLY A 60 15.52 15.79 -21.07
CA GLY A 60 15.15 14.91 -22.18
C GLY A 60 15.45 13.43 -21.93
N VAL A 61 15.44 13.01 -20.65
CA VAL A 61 15.61 11.60 -20.26
C VAL A 61 14.50 10.73 -20.86
N VAL A 62 13.24 11.19 -20.84
CA VAL A 62 12.10 10.38 -21.31
C VAL A 62 12.27 9.94 -22.78
N PRO A 63 12.47 10.84 -23.76
CA PRO A 63 12.72 10.41 -25.15
C PRO A 63 13.97 9.53 -25.33
N LEU A 64 15.02 9.76 -24.53
CA LEU A 64 16.24 8.94 -24.55
C LEU A 64 15.94 7.49 -24.14
N LEU A 65 15.25 7.31 -23.02
CA LEU A 65 14.93 5.99 -22.48
C LEU A 65 13.86 5.27 -23.30
N THR A 66 12.86 5.98 -23.84
CA THR A 66 11.89 5.38 -24.77
C THR A 66 12.57 4.78 -26.00
N ARG A 67 13.63 5.43 -26.51
CA ARG A 67 14.44 4.86 -27.59
C ARG A 67 15.24 3.65 -27.13
N LEU A 68 15.80 3.70 -25.92
CA LEU A 68 16.60 2.60 -25.36
C LEU A 68 15.75 1.33 -25.15
N LEU A 69 14.51 1.47 -24.68
CA LEU A 69 13.54 0.37 -24.55
C LEU A 69 13.35 -0.40 -25.86
N GLY A 70 13.35 0.29 -27.01
CA GLY A 70 13.21 -0.35 -28.32
C GLY A 70 14.48 -1.00 -28.87
N LEU A 71 15.60 -0.91 -28.15
CA LEU A 71 16.92 -1.37 -28.61
C LEU A 71 17.56 -2.41 -27.68
N THR A 72 17.03 -2.60 -26.48
CA THR A 72 17.59 -3.49 -25.45
C THR A 72 16.69 -4.68 -25.20
N GLU A 73 17.31 -5.84 -24.93
CA GLU A 73 16.63 -7.06 -24.48
C GLU A 73 16.99 -7.42 -23.02
N ASP A 74 17.85 -6.62 -22.37
CA ASP A 74 18.22 -6.79 -20.95
C ASP A 74 17.05 -6.36 -20.07
N GLU A 75 16.44 -7.31 -19.35
CA GLU A 75 15.27 -7.09 -18.48
C GLU A 75 15.53 -6.03 -17.40
N GLU A 76 16.70 -6.01 -16.78
CA GLU A 76 17.01 -5.02 -15.73
C GLU A 76 17.13 -3.62 -16.31
N VAL A 77 17.67 -3.49 -17.54
CA VAL A 77 17.71 -2.20 -18.26
C VAL A 77 16.31 -1.77 -18.68
N LEU A 78 15.48 -2.71 -19.14
CA LEU A 78 14.08 -2.44 -19.49
C LEU A 78 13.29 -1.93 -18.28
N ASP A 79 13.42 -2.60 -17.14
CA ASP A 79 12.76 -2.25 -15.89
C ASP A 79 13.20 -0.87 -15.38
N ALA A 80 14.52 -0.61 -15.34
CA ALA A 80 15.05 0.69 -14.94
C ALA A 80 14.55 1.81 -15.86
N CYS A 81 14.54 1.59 -17.18
CA CYS A 81 14.04 2.58 -18.14
C CYS A 81 12.54 2.86 -17.92
N SER A 82 11.75 1.82 -17.74
CA SER A 82 10.31 1.94 -17.47
C SER A 82 10.05 2.72 -16.19
N ALA A 83 10.75 2.38 -15.11
CA ALA A 83 10.63 3.05 -13.80
C ALA A 83 11.02 4.53 -13.86
N ILE A 84 12.11 4.89 -14.55
CA ILE A 84 12.53 6.29 -14.71
C ILE A 84 11.51 7.08 -15.54
N ILE A 85 11.02 6.52 -16.65
CA ILE A 85 9.99 7.17 -17.50
C ILE A 85 8.71 7.40 -16.69
N ALA A 86 8.33 6.39 -15.89
CA ALA A 86 7.21 6.46 -14.98
C ALA A 86 7.38 7.57 -13.92
N ALA A 87 8.53 7.65 -13.26
CA ALA A 87 8.87 8.75 -12.34
C ALA A 87 8.80 10.13 -12.99
N CYS A 88 9.34 10.25 -14.20
CA CYS A 88 9.30 11.50 -14.96
C CYS A 88 7.86 11.88 -15.38
N SER A 89 6.96 10.90 -15.52
CA SER A 89 5.56 11.10 -15.91
C SER A 89 4.66 11.49 -14.74
N GLY A 90 5.21 11.55 -13.52
CA GLY A 90 4.55 11.99 -12.30
C GLY A 90 4.08 10.85 -11.39
N PRO A 91 3.58 11.15 -10.18
CA PRO A 91 3.22 10.16 -9.16
C PRO A 91 2.16 9.13 -9.61
N MET A 92 1.39 9.47 -10.65
CA MET A 92 0.38 8.62 -11.26
C MET A 92 0.94 7.50 -12.13
N ALA A 93 2.12 7.71 -12.70
CA ALA A 93 2.75 6.76 -13.59
C ALA A 93 3.77 5.87 -12.88
N THR A 94 4.31 6.29 -11.72
CA THR A 94 5.29 5.52 -10.94
C THR A 94 4.76 4.18 -10.46
N ALA A 95 5.61 3.15 -10.58
CA ALA A 95 5.45 1.88 -9.89
C ALA A 95 5.43 2.07 -8.38
N GLY A 96 4.83 1.11 -7.69
CA GLY A 96 4.37 1.26 -6.33
C GLY A 96 5.39 1.70 -5.28
N LYS A 97 5.09 2.80 -4.59
CA LYS A 97 5.85 3.28 -3.43
C LYS A 97 5.17 2.83 -2.14
N VAL A 98 5.96 2.40 -1.15
CA VAL A 98 5.49 2.26 0.22
C VAL A 98 5.65 3.60 0.93
N SER A 99 4.54 4.15 1.40
CA SER A 99 4.47 5.40 2.16
C SER A 99 3.99 5.12 3.57
N THR A 100 4.49 5.87 4.56
CA THR A 100 4.04 5.77 5.95
C THR A 100 3.28 7.05 6.31
N PHE A 101 2.07 6.89 6.83
CA PHE A 101 1.20 7.97 7.27
C PHE A 101 0.98 7.88 8.78
N MET A 102 0.85 9.04 9.44
CA MET A 102 0.66 9.13 10.88
C MET A 102 -0.70 9.75 11.20
N TYR A 103 -1.49 9.10 12.06
CA TYR A 103 -2.79 9.59 12.52
C TYR A 103 -2.88 9.43 14.04
N ASP A 104 -2.75 10.52 14.79
CA ASP A 104 -2.80 10.50 16.27
C ASP A 104 -1.87 9.41 16.89
N GLY A 105 -0.60 9.46 16.49
CA GLY A 105 0.42 8.49 16.90
C GLY A 105 0.34 7.12 16.23
N ALA A 106 -0.74 6.80 15.51
CA ALA A 106 -0.87 5.54 14.78
C ALA A 106 -0.15 5.62 13.43
N ALA A 107 0.89 4.81 13.25
CA ALA A 107 1.59 4.64 11.99
C ALA A 107 0.85 3.66 11.07
N VAL A 108 0.67 4.04 9.80
CA VAL A 108 0.01 3.23 8.77
C VAL A 108 0.89 3.19 7.53
N HIS A 109 1.31 1.99 7.14
CA HIS A 109 2.18 1.74 5.99
C HIS A 109 1.35 1.31 4.78
N ILE A 110 1.41 2.04 3.68
CA ILE A 110 0.61 1.77 2.48
C ILE A 110 1.51 1.60 1.29
N ARG A 111 1.34 0.49 0.58
CA ARG A 111 1.87 0.32 -0.77
C ARG A 111 0.83 0.78 -1.77
N GLU A 112 1.14 1.81 -2.53
CA GLU A 112 0.38 2.15 -3.74
C GLU A 112 0.84 1.28 -4.89
N GLY A 113 -0.03 0.92 -5.82
CA GLY A 113 0.31 0.27 -7.10
C GLY A 113 0.47 1.29 -8.23
N ALA A 114 0.61 0.79 -9.46
CA ALA A 114 0.51 1.66 -10.64
C ALA A 114 -0.96 2.00 -10.91
N LEU A 115 -1.25 3.16 -11.51
CA LEU A 115 -2.64 3.51 -11.86
C LEU A 115 -3.28 2.50 -12.84
N GLY A 116 -2.46 1.83 -13.65
CA GLY A 116 -2.90 0.76 -14.54
C GLY A 116 -3.45 -0.48 -13.83
N ASP A 117 -3.18 -0.64 -12.53
CA ASP A 117 -3.68 -1.74 -11.70
C ASP A 117 -5.11 -1.47 -11.16
N GLY A 118 -5.70 -0.31 -11.51
CA GLY A 118 -7.04 0.12 -11.09
C GLY A 118 -7.03 1.39 -10.23
N LEU A 119 -8.19 2.04 -10.10
CA LEU A 119 -8.32 3.26 -9.27
C LEU A 119 -8.04 2.99 -7.78
N GLY A 120 -8.30 1.77 -7.33
CA GLY A 120 -8.01 1.32 -5.96
C GLY A 120 -6.52 1.13 -5.65
N ALA A 121 -5.65 1.21 -6.65
CA ALA A 121 -4.20 1.10 -6.48
C ALA A 121 -3.55 2.40 -5.95
N LYS A 122 -4.31 3.50 -5.81
CA LYS A 122 -3.80 4.78 -5.31
C LYS A 122 -4.55 5.23 -4.06
N VAL A 123 -3.88 6.03 -3.24
CA VAL A 123 -4.49 6.70 -2.09
C VAL A 123 -4.97 8.09 -2.49
N TRP A 124 -6.23 8.39 -2.21
CA TRP A 124 -6.87 9.67 -2.54
C TRP A 124 -6.94 10.59 -1.33
N MET A 125 -6.93 11.93 -1.54
CA MET A 125 -6.97 12.93 -0.45
C MET A 125 -8.05 12.65 0.59
N VAL A 126 -9.23 12.29 0.08
CA VAL A 126 -10.45 12.10 0.87
C VAL A 126 -10.30 10.97 1.88
N ALA A 127 -9.48 9.96 1.57
CA ALA A 127 -9.20 8.84 2.47
C ALA A 127 -8.40 9.31 3.70
N HIS A 128 -7.43 10.21 3.53
CA HIS A 128 -6.70 10.81 4.65
C HIS A 128 -7.62 11.62 5.56
N MET A 129 -8.60 12.31 4.99
CA MET A 129 -9.55 13.09 5.78
C MET A 129 -10.43 12.19 6.65
N LEU A 130 -10.84 11.00 6.15
CA LEU A 130 -11.53 10.00 6.96
C LEU A 130 -10.62 9.46 8.07
N CYS A 131 -9.35 9.18 7.78
CA CYS A 131 -8.39 8.76 8.80
C CYS A 131 -8.25 9.79 9.94
N LEU A 132 -8.20 11.09 9.60
CA LEU A 132 -8.15 12.17 10.59
C LEU A 132 -9.43 12.26 11.43
N GLU A 133 -10.60 12.04 10.83
CA GLU A 133 -11.87 11.98 11.57
C GLU A 133 -11.89 10.78 12.53
N LEU A 134 -11.44 9.59 12.08
CA LEU A 134 -11.33 8.40 12.93
C LEU A 134 -10.36 8.62 14.10
N ALA A 135 -9.21 9.25 13.83
CA ALA A 135 -8.22 9.59 14.85
C ALA A 135 -8.77 10.58 15.88
N SER A 136 -9.53 11.58 15.42
CA SER A 136 -10.18 12.57 16.31
C SER A 136 -11.33 11.98 17.13
N ASN A 137 -11.89 10.84 16.69
CA ASN A 137 -13.03 10.18 17.33
C ASN A 137 -12.73 8.69 17.56
N ARG A 138 -11.59 8.34 18.18
CA ARG A 138 -11.15 6.94 18.34
C ARG A 138 -12.22 6.00 18.92
N GLY A 139 -13.08 6.52 19.80
CA GLY A 139 -14.20 5.78 20.39
C GLY A 139 -15.17 5.19 19.37
N LEU A 140 -15.23 5.73 18.14
CA LEU A 140 -16.02 5.19 17.04
C LEU A 140 -15.54 3.79 16.62
N VAL A 141 -14.23 3.53 16.67
CA VAL A 141 -13.65 2.27 16.19
C VAL A 141 -13.02 1.43 17.28
N ALA A 142 -12.61 2.01 18.41
CA ALA A 142 -11.91 1.32 19.49
C ALA A 142 -12.70 0.11 20.00
N GLY A 143 -12.08 -1.08 19.95
CA GLY A 143 -12.71 -2.35 20.33
C GLY A 143 -13.80 -2.86 19.39
N ALA A 144 -14.23 -2.08 18.40
CA ALA A 144 -15.32 -2.45 17.50
C ALA A 144 -14.87 -3.42 16.40
N ARG A 145 -15.84 -4.13 15.82
CA ARG A 145 -15.69 -4.83 14.54
C ARG A 145 -16.05 -3.85 13.43
N VAL A 146 -15.11 -3.59 12.53
CA VAL A 146 -15.23 -2.59 11.47
C VAL A 146 -15.22 -3.29 10.11
N LEU A 147 -16.11 -2.89 9.21
CA LEU A 147 -16.03 -3.21 7.78
C LEU A 147 -15.65 -1.95 7.01
N GLU A 148 -14.60 -2.01 6.19
CA GLU A 148 -14.30 -0.98 5.20
C GLU A 148 -14.86 -1.38 3.82
N LEU A 149 -15.72 -0.54 3.25
CA LEU A 149 -16.24 -0.69 1.90
C LEU A 149 -15.28 -0.04 0.90
N GLY A 150 -14.90 -0.77 -0.16
CA GLY A 150 -14.08 -0.22 -1.26
C GLY A 150 -12.73 0.27 -0.75
N SER A 151 -11.98 -0.63 -0.12
CA SER A 151 -10.79 -0.28 0.66
C SER A 151 -9.66 0.27 -0.20
N GLY A 152 -9.59 -0.10 -1.48
CA GLY A 152 -8.46 0.27 -2.34
C GLY A 152 -7.15 -0.21 -1.73
N CYS A 153 -6.27 0.73 -1.37
CA CYS A 153 -5.00 0.44 -0.68
C CYS A 153 -5.15 0.17 0.83
N GLY A 154 -6.33 0.41 1.42
CA GLY A 154 -6.69 0.08 2.79
C GLY A 154 -6.35 1.11 3.85
N VAL A 155 -6.04 2.36 3.47
CA VAL A 155 -5.54 3.36 4.42
C VAL A 155 -6.51 3.64 5.58
N CYS A 156 -7.83 3.67 5.34
CA CYS A 156 -8.80 4.00 6.40
C CYS A 156 -9.02 2.83 7.35
N GLY A 157 -9.18 1.60 6.83
CA GLY A 157 -9.33 0.41 7.66
C GLY A 157 -8.05 0.06 8.42
N LEU A 158 -6.86 0.24 7.82
CA LEU A 158 -5.60 0.04 8.52
C LEU A 158 -5.37 1.12 9.58
N ALA A 159 -5.78 2.37 9.32
CA ALA A 159 -5.84 3.39 10.36
C ALA A 159 -6.79 2.98 11.49
N ALA A 160 -8.02 2.52 11.20
CA ALA A 160 -8.95 2.04 12.22
C ALA A 160 -8.36 0.88 13.06
N ALA A 161 -7.66 -0.06 12.41
CA ALA A 161 -6.99 -1.17 13.06
C ALA A 161 -5.87 -0.70 14.01
N ALA A 162 -5.08 0.29 13.60
CA ALA A 162 -4.03 0.89 14.42
C ALA A 162 -4.59 1.82 15.51
N LEU A 163 -5.77 2.40 15.29
CA LEU A 163 -6.47 3.24 16.26
C LEU A 163 -7.14 2.45 17.40
N GLY A 164 -7.14 1.12 17.31
CA GLY A 164 -7.57 0.21 18.39
C GLY A 164 -8.83 -0.58 18.08
N ALA A 165 -9.25 -0.70 16.82
CA ALA A 165 -10.36 -1.58 16.47
C ALA A 165 -10.11 -3.02 16.92
N GLY A 166 -11.18 -3.69 17.37
CA GLY A 166 -11.11 -5.09 17.80
C GLY A 166 -10.82 -6.01 16.62
N HIS A 167 -11.45 -5.74 15.48
CA HIS A 167 -11.17 -6.41 14.21
C HIS A 167 -11.61 -5.56 13.02
N VAL A 168 -10.83 -5.50 11.95
CA VAL A 168 -11.17 -4.78 10.71
C VAL A 168 -11.21 -5.73 9.52
N VAL A 169 -12.33 -5.73 8.81
CA VAL A 169 -12.49 -6.40 7.51
C VAL A 169 -12.28 -5.36 6.41
N LEU A 170 -11.16 -5.47 5.71
CA LEU A 170 -10.83 -4.70 4.52
C LEU A 170 -11.48 -5.39 3.32
N SER A 171 -12.36 -4.72 2.60
CA SER A 171 -13.09 -5.30 1.48
C SER A 171 -13.01 -4.51 0.19
N ASP A 172 -12.95 -5.24 -0.93
CA ASP A 172 -12.97 -4.74 -2.30
C ASP A 172 -13.50 -5.84 -3.25
N VAL A 173 -13.56 -5.55 -4.55
CA VAL A 173 -14.00 -6.51 -5.60
C VAL A 173 -12.89 -6.83 -6.61
N GLU A 174 -11.93 -5.92 -6.82
CA GLU A 174 -10.91 -6.09 -7.86
C GLU A 174 -9.74 -6.95 -7.38
N GLY A 175 -9.46 -8.05 -8.10
CA GLY A 175 -8.39 -9.00 -7.73
C GLY A 175 -7.00 -8.37 -7.50
N PRO A 176 -6.49 -7.52 -8.41
CA PRO A 176 -5.22 -6.80 -8.19
C PRO A 176 -5.22 -5.93 -6.93
N VAL A 177 -6.33 -5.21 -6.68
CA VAL A 177 -6.50 -4.36 -5.49
C VAL A 177 -6.50 -5.22 -4.22
N LEU A 178 -7.23 -6.34 -4.21
CA LEU A 178 -7.28 -7.26 -3.08
C LEU A 178 -5.89 -7.86 -2.75
N ARG A 179 -5.10 -8.22 -3.75
CA ARG A 179 -3.71 -8.68 -3.55
C ARG A 179 -2.83 -7.56 -2.99
N ASN A 180 -3.02 -6.33 -3.45
CA ASN A 180 -2.31 -5.19 -2.89
C ASN A 180 -2.67 -4.92 -1.42
N LEU A 181 -3.97 -4.95 -1.13
CA LEU A 181 -4.54 -4.79 0.19
C LEU A 181 -4.03 -5.85 1.18
N ARG A 182 -3.88 -7.12 0.72
CA ARG A 182 -3.23 -8.19 1.50
C ARG A 182 -1.80 -7.81 1.89
N SER A 183 -1.01 -7.28 0.96
CA SER A 183 0.35 -6.86 1.30
C SER A 183 0.37 -5.67 2.27
N CYS A 184 -0.48 -4.65 2.08
CA CYS A 184 -0.59 -3.54 3.03
C CYS A 184 -0.96 -4.04 4.44
N MET A 185 -1.89 -4.98 4.54
CA MET A 185 -2.27 -5.62 5.80
C MET A 185 -1.06 -6.26 6.51
N HIS A 186 -0.27 -7.07 5.81
CA HIS A 186 0.92 -7.71 6.37
C HIS A 186 2.00 -6.71 6.77
N LEU A 187 2.25 -5.67 5.97
CA LEU A 187 3.19 -4.60 6.31
C LEU A 187 2.85 -3.97 7.67
N ASN A 188 1.56 -3.69 7.92
CA ASN A 188 1.10 -3.09 9.17
C ASN A 188 1.04 -4.09 10.34
N ALA A 189 0.72 -5.35 10.08
CA ALA A 189 0.75 -6.38 11.12
C ALA A 189 2.18 -6.62 11.62
N ASN A 190 3.14 -6.71 10.70
CA ASN A 190 4.56 -6.91 11.02
C ASN A 190 5.16 -5.71 11.76
N ALA A 191 4.87 -4.48 11.31
CA ALA A 191 5.33 -3.27 11.99
C ALA A 191 4.83 -3.18 13.45
N ARG A 192 3.55 -3.53 13.69
CA ARG A 192 2.97 -3.55 15.04
C ARG A 192 3.53 -4.67 15.91
N ALA A 193 3.76 -5.85 15.33
CA ALA A 193 4.39 -6.96 16.05
C ALA A 193 5.83 -6.58 16.46
N GLY A 194 6.60 -5.94 15.58
CA GLY A 194 7.94 -5.43 15.89
C GLY A 194 7.93 -4.41 17.02
N ALA A 195 7.05 -3.41 16.94
CA ALA A 195 6.90 -2.38 17.98
C ALA A 195 6.49 -2.97 19.35
N ALA A 196 5.67 -4.02 19.38
CA ALA A 196 5.29 -4.69 20.63
C ALA A 196 6.45 -5.47 21.27
N VAL A 197 7.32 -6.08 20.44
CA VAL A 197 8.53 -6.76 20.92
C VAL A 197 9.54 -5.75 21.48
N GLU A 198 9.73 -4.61 20.80
CA GLU A 198 10.61 -3.54 21.28
C GLU A 198 10.09 -2.90 22.57
N ALA A 199 8.78 -2.65 22.68
CA ALA A 199 8.18 -2.15 23.92
C ALA A 199 8.33 -3.15 25.08
N GLY A 200 8.14 -4.45 24.82
CA GLY A 200 8.34 -5.50 25.82
C GLY A 200 9.80 -5.70 26.22
N ALA A 201 10.76 -5.44 25.32
CA ALA A 201 12.19 -5.43 25.63
C ALA A 201 12.61 -4.18 26.40
N ALA A 202 12.06 -3.01 26.05
CA ALA A 202 12.30 -1.74 26.75
C ALA A 202 11.75 -1.73 28.19
N GLU A 203 10.71 -2.50 28.49
CA GLU A 203 10.24 -2.72 29.86
C GLU A 203 11.15 -3.68 30.68
N MET A 204 12.04 -4.42 30.02
CA MET A 204 12.98 -5.36 30.65
C MET A 204 14.40 -4.78 30.84
N ASP A 205 14.78 -3.74 30.11
CA ASP A 205 16.08 -3.08 30.23
C ASP A 205 15.99 -1.78 31.05
N CYS A 206 15.99 -1.93 32.37
CA CYS A 206 16.43 -0.88 33.30
C CYS A 206 17.73 -1.29 34.01
N ASP A 207 18.76 -1.67 33.25
CA ASP A 207 20.16 -1.49 33.63
C ASP A 207 21.08 -1.53 32.39
N GLY A 208 21.78 -0.44 32.10
CA GLY A 208 22.96 -0.46 31.23
C GLY A 208 22.97 0.47 30.01
N GLY A 209 23.66 1.61 30.18
CA GLY A 209 24.63 2.14 29.21
C GLY A 209 24.13 2.71 27.88
N ALA A 210 24.04 4.04 27.81
CA ALA A 210 23.85 4.79 26.57
C ALA A 210 24.99 4.54 25.56
N ALA A 211 24.66 3.98 24.40
CA ALA A 211 25.49 4.01 23.21
C ALA A 211 24.93 5.09 22.25
N GLY A 212 25.79 6.01 21.82
CA GLY A 212 25.43 7.13 20.95
C GLY A 212 25.15 6.70 19.50
N PRO A 213 24.60 7.60 18.67
CA PRO A 213 24.20 7.29 17.30
C PRO A 213 25.41 6.98 16.43
N GLU A 214 25.39 5.83 15.76
CA GLU A 214 26.33 5.46 14.71
C GLU A 214 26.17 6.40 13.51
N ALA A 215 27.30 6.92 13.03
CA ALA A 215 27.35 7.89 11.94
C ALA A 215 27.15 7.22 10.57
N VAL A 216 26.41 7.91 9.70
CA VAL A 216 26.29 7.59 8.28
C VAL A 216 27.66 7.83 7.60
N PRO A 217 28.18 6.90 6.77
CA PRO A 217 29.45 7.10 6.07
C PRO A 217 29.39 8.32 5.13
N ASN A 218 30.47 9.09 5.05
CA ASN A 218 30.55 10.24 4.14
C ASN A 218 31.10 9.85 2.76
N ASP A 219 30.71 10.61 1.73
CA ASP A 219 31.00 10.39 0.31
C ASP A 219 32.48 10.15 -0.05
N ALA A 220 33.46 10.57 0.77
CA ALA A 220 34.87 10.33 0.52
C ALA A 220 35.29 8.86 0.70
N GLU A 221 34.56 8.07 1.49
CA GLU A 221 34.88 6.65 1.72
C GLU A 221 34.35 5.72 0.62
N LEU A 222 33.44 6.21 -0.25
CA LEU A 222 32.81 5.38 -1.29
C LEU A 222 33.58 5.38 -2.63
N PHE A 223 34.56 6.27 -2.82
CA PHE A 223 35.16 6.56 -4.13
C PHE A 223 36.69 6.50 -4.21
N ASP A 224 37.40 6.06 -3.16
CA ASP A 224 38.88 6.02 -3.17
C ASP A 224 39.51 4.64 -3.46
N GLU A 225 38.71 3.60 -3.76
CA GLU A 225 39.24 2.30 -4.20
C GLU A 225 38.76 1.93 -5.61
N ALA A 226 39.23 2.69 -6.59
CA ALA A 226 39.32 2.21 -7.97
C ALA A 226 40.81 2.20 -8.35
N GLU A 227 41.57 1.23 -7.82
CA GLU A 227 42.89 0.92 -8.37
C GLU A 227 42.74 0.35 -9.78
N GLU A 228 43.57 0.87 -10.68
CA GLU A 228 43.72 0.44 -12.07
C GLU A 228 44.08 -1.05 -12.11
N VAL A 229 43.25 -1.88 -12.75
CA VAL A 229 43.62 -3.26 -13.08
C VAL A 229 44.15 -3.26 -14.51
N GLU A 230 45.47 -3.25 -14.64
CA GLU A 230 46.18 -3.60 -15.86
C GLU A 230 46.11 -5.12 -16.12
N ASP A 231 46.12 -5.49 -17.40
CA ASP A 231 46.26 -6.83 -17.99
C ASP A 231 45.05 -7.78 -18.00
N PHE A 232 44.14 -7.53 -18.95
CA PHE A 232 42.99 -8.37 -19.34
C PHE A 232 43.35 -9.47 -20.38
N ASP A 233 44.61 -9.61 -20.76
CA ASP A 233 45.02 -10.51 -21.85
C ASP A 233 45.29 -11.96 -21.41
N ASP A 234 45.54 -12.23 -20.12
CA ASP A 234 45.81 -13.59 -19.61
C ASP A 234 44.53 -14.41 -19.34
N LEU A 235 43.38 -13.77 -19.12
CA LEU A 235 42.13 -14.48 -18.80
C LEU A 235 41.44 -15.09 -20.04
N MET A 236 41.79 -14.61 -21.24
CA MET A 236 41.21 -15.09 -22.51
C MET A 236 42.00 -16.25 -23.15
N ALA A 237 43.21 -16.56 -22.67
CA ALA A 237 43.98 -17.70 -23.17
C ALA A 237 43.46 -19.05 -22.66
N ASP A 238 42.89 -19.09 -21.45
CA ASP A 238 42.34 -20.33 -20.84
C ASP A 238 40.94 -20.69 -21.39
N MET A 239 40.19 -19.73 -21.94
CA MET A 239 38.85 -19.99 -22.50
C MET A 239 38.86 -20.47 -23.95
N VAL A 240 39.98 -20.34 -24.67
CA VAL A 240 40.10 -20.73 -26.09
C VAL A 240 40.81 -22.09 -26.27
N ALA A 241 41.42 -22.65 -25.22
CA ALA A 241 42.06 -23.97 -25.27
C ALA A 241 41.10 -25.17 -25.09
N ALA A 242 39.79 -24.93 -24.99
CA ALA A 242 38.77 -25.96 -24.77
C ALA A 242 37.80 -26.11 -25.95
N ASP A 243 38.27 -26.08 -27.20
CA ASP A 243 37.53 -26.72 -28.29
C ASP A 243 38.45 -27.27 -29.38
N GLY A 244 38.61 -28.60 -29.41
CA GLY A 244 39.45 -29.25 -30.42
C GLY A 244 39.71 -30.74 -30.18
N GLY A 245 38.82 -31.60 -30.68
CA GLY A 245 39.25 -32.84 -31.34
C GLY A 245 39.09 -34.19 -30.62
N ARG A 246 37.96 -34.85 -30.91
CA ARG A 246 37.77 -36.28 -31.26
C ARG A 246 38.64 -37.36 -30.60
N GLY A 247 37.95 -38.23 -29.85
CA GLY A 247 37.89 -39.68 -30.13
C GLY A 247 38.79 -40.62 -29.31
N ARG A 248 38.15 -41.48 -28.50
CA ARG A 248 38.28 -42.97 -28.47
C ARG A 248 37.90 -43.53 -27.09
N ALA A 249 37.12 -44.60 -27.12
CA ALA A 249 36.64 -45.37 -25.97
C ALA A 249 37.77 -45.98 -25.12
N THR A 250 37.54 -46.13 -23.81
CA THR A 250 37.79 -47.37 -23.04
C THR A 250 37.18 -47.32 -21.64
N ARG A 251 36.91 -48.52 -21.12
CA ARG A 251 36.15 -48.88 -19.92
C ARG A 251 36.86 -48.55 -18.60
N GLY A 252 36.03 -48.27 -17.58
CA GLY A 252 36.02 -49.02 -16.31
C GLY A 252 36.96 -48.56 -15.18
N SER A 253 36.35 -48.15 -14.07
CA SER A 253 36.55 -48.71 -12.72
C SER A 253 36.48 -47.64 -11.62
N ALA A 254 35.80 -48.01 -10.54
CA ALA A 254 35.47 -47.22 -9.37
C ALA A 254 36.68 -46.94 -8.46
N VAL A 255 36.71 -45.76 -7.84
CA VAL A 255 37.24 -45.47 -6.50
C VAL A 255 36.58 -44.17 -5.98
N GLY A 256 35.96 -44.19 -4.80
CA GLY A 256 35.75 -42.99 -3.97
C GLY A 256 36.64 -43.08 -2.71
N PRO A 257 36.45 -42.26 -1.67
CA PRO A 257 36.24 -40.81 -1.63
C PRO A 257 37.33 -40.10 -0.80
N SER A 258 37.56 -38.81 -1.03
CA SER A 258 38.16 -37.84 -0.09
C SER A 258 37.86 -36.45 -0.67
N GLY A 259 37.35 -35.43 0.00
CA GLY A 259 37.41 -35.10 1.41
C GLY A 259 38.09 -33.73 1.53
N SER A 260 37.36 -32.64 1.26
CA SER A 260 37.70 -31.31 1.76
C SER A 260 36.46 -30.42 1.73
N ALA A 261 36.11 -29.91 2.91
CA ALA A 261 34.95 -29.09 3.22
C ALA A 261 35.41 -27.66 3.53
N ALA A 262 34.63 -26.66 3.09
CA ALA A 262 34.55 -25.26 3.55
C ALA A 262 33.91 -24.42 2.41
N VAL A 263 32.92 -23.54 2.52
CA VAL A 263 32.05 -22.99 3.59
C VAL A 263 30.77 -22.51 2.89
N GLY A 264 29.61 -22.72 3.50
CA GLY A 264 28.31 -22.24 3.00
C GLY A 264 27.21 -22.35 4.05
N GLY A 265 27.50 -21.90 5.26
CA GLY A 265 26.61 -21.97 6.42
C GLY A 265 25.54 -20.87 6.42
N GLY A 266 24.54 -20.98 5.54
CA GLY A 266 23.24 -20.37 5.80
C GLY A 266 22.50 -21.26 6.78
N SER A 267 22.35 -20.84 8.04
CA SER A 267 21.74 -21.66 9.08
C SER A 267 20.35 -22.14 8.64
N GLN A 268 20.05 -23.42 8.88
CA GLN A 268 18.76 -24.05 8.55
C GLN A 268 17.57 -23.25 9.13
N ARG A 269 17.80 -22.56 10.26
CA ARG A 269 16.88 -21.60 10.90
C ARG A 269 16.56 -20.36 10.05
N GLN A 270 17.50 -19.82 9.29
CA GLN A 270 17.24 -18.67 8.39
C GLN A 270 16.41 -19.08 7.16
N ARG A 271 16.60 -20.32 6.66
CA ARG A 271 15.75 -20.85 5.58
C ARG A 271 14.34 -21.18 6.07
N GLU A 272 14.21 -21.74 7.27
CA GLU A 272 12.93 -22.01 7.91
C GLU A 272 12.18 -20.71 8.27
N GLN A 273 12.87 -19.68 8.76
CA GLN A 273 12.28 -18.36 9.00
C GLN A 273 11.84 -17.65 7.71
N ARG A 274 12.63 -17.74 6.62
CA ARG A 274 12.21 -17.19 5.30
C ARG A 274 11.02 -17.96 4.70
N GLN A 275 10.95 -19.28 4.89
CA GLN A 275 9.81 -20.09 4.44
C GLN A 275 8.56 -19.88 5.31
N GLN A 276 8.72 -19.64 6.62
CA GLN A 276 7.62 -19.30 7.54
C GLN A 276 7.11 -17.86 7.30
N GLY A 277 8.00 -16.90 7.01
CA GLY A 277 7.61 -15.53 6.64
C GLY A 277 6.91 -15.44 5.28
N ALA A 278 7.37 -16.20 4.28
CA ALA A 278 6.71 -16.27 2.97
C ALA A 278 5.32 -16.94 3.03
N GLY A 279 5.11 -17.89 3.94
CA GLY A 279 3.80 -18.52 4.18
C GLY A 279 2.80 -17.60 4.89
N GLN A 280 3.27 -16.64 5.68
CA GLN A 280 2.43 -15.64 6.36
C GLN A 280 1.92 -14.56 5.39
N GLU A 281 2.75 -14.07 4.45
CA GLU A 281 2.37 -12.99 3.52
C GLU A 281 1.26 -13.36 2.51
N VAL A 282 0.97 -14.65 2.34
CA VAL A 282 -0.10 -15.15 1.45
C VAL A 282 -1.44 -15.26 2.18
N ALA A 283 -1.45 -15.23 3.52
CA ALA A 283 -2.67 -15.31 4.31
C ALA A 283 -3.56 -14.07 4.11
N TRP A 284 -4.87 -14.28 4.11
CA TRP A 284 -5.87 -13.20 4.04
C TRP A 284 -6.25 -12.65 5.42
N GLU A 285 -5.55 -13.08 6.48
CA GLU A 285 -5.62 -12.56 7.85
C GLU A 285 -4.23 -12.16 8.35
N ALA A 286 -4.13 -11.07 9.10
CA ALA A 286 -2.97 -10.76 9.92
C ALA A 286 -3.34 -9.82 11.07
N GLY A 287 -2.83 -10.09 12.28
CA GLY A 287 -3.16 -9.27 13.46
C GLY A 287 -4.67 -9.19 13.72
N ASN A 288 -5.20 -7.98 13.85
CA ASN A 288 -6.64 -7.69 13.99
C ASN A 288 -7.30 -7.29 12.65
N THR A 289 -6.74 -7.73 11.52
CA THR A 289 -7.18 -7.34 10.18
C THR A 289 -7.37 -8.55 9.28
N SER A 290 -8.37 -8.47 8.40
CA SER A 290 -8.64 -9.46 7.36
C SER A 290 -8.98 -8.81 6.03
N VAL A 291 -8.68 -9.49 4.93
CA VAL A 291 -9.03 -9.07 3.57
C VAL A 291 -10.10 -10.00 3.01
N ARG A 292 -11.19 -9.42 2.50
CA ARG A 292 -12.35 -10.18 1.98
C ARG A 292 -12.82 -9.64 0.64
N LEU A 293 -13.34 -10.56 -0.18
CA LEU A 293 -14.11 -10.19 -1.36
C LEU A 293 -15.50 -9.72 -0.92
N LEU A 294 -15.94 -8.56 -1.40
CA LEU A 294 -17.30 -8.07 -1.18
C LEU A 294 -17.84 -7.38 -2.43
N ASP A 295 -18.70 -8.10 -3.16
CA ASP A 295 -19.50 -7.51 -4.24
C ASP A 295 -20.79 -6.90 -3.66
N TRP A 296 -20.94 -5.58 -3.77
CA TRP A 296 -22.11 -4.88 -3.27
C TRP A 296 -23.41 -5.27 -4.00
N ALA A 297 -23.32 -5.77 -5.23
CA ALA A 297 -24.47 -6.25 -6.00
C ALA A 297 -25.15 -7.44 -5.33
N GLU A 298 -24.40 -8.29 -4.60
CA GLU A 298 -24.94 -9.40 -3.81
C GLU A 298 -25.92 -8.88 -2.74
N SER A 299 -25.53 -7.81 -2.03
CA SER A 299 -26.35 -7.20 -0.99
C SER A 299 -27.63 -6.59 -1.56
N ARG A 300 -27.57 -5.98 -2.75
CA ARG A 300 -28.75 -5.48 -3.44
C ARG A 300 -29.69 -6.61 -3.84
N ALA A 301 -29.16 -7.65 -4.48
CA ALA A 301 -29.94 -8.80 -4.93
C ALA A 301 -30.66 -9.51 -3.76
N LEU A 302 -29.96 -9.69 -2.63
CA LEU A 302 -30.55 -10.27 -1.42
C LEU A 302 -31.72 -9.44 -0.89
N LEU A 303 -31.53 -8.13 -0.74
CA LEU A 303 -32.59 -7.24 -0.25
C LEU A 303 -33.79 -7.17 -1.20
N ASP A 304 -33.56 -7.20 -2.51
CA ASP A 304 -34.63 -7.17 -3.51
C ASP A 304 -35.38 -8.51 -3.59
N SER A 305 -34.74 -9.62 -3.23
CA SER A 305 -35.37 -10.95 -3.17
C SER A 305 -36.28 -11.16 -1.95
N GLY A 306 -36.11 -10.36 -0.89
CA GLY A 306 -36.85 -10.49 0.37
C GLY A 306 -36.42 -11.68 1.25
N VAL A 307 -35.36 -12.41 0.87
CA VAL A 307 -34.84 -13.54 1.65
C VAL A 307 -33.97 -13.02 2.79
N SER A 308 -34.30 -13.40 4.03
CA SER A 308 -33.45 -13.11 5.19
C SER A 308 -32.31 -14.14 5.25
N PRO A 309 -31.04 -13.70 5.35
CA PRO A 309 -29.93 -14.63 5.48
C PRO A 309 -29.91 -15.24 6.88
N GLU A 310 -30.11 -16.55 6.95
CA GLU A 310 -29.97 -17.31 8.20
C GLU A 310 -28.48 -17.59 8.48
N GLU A 311 -28.07 -17.38 9.72
CA GLU A 311 -26.76 -17.83 10.20
C GLU A 311 -26.80 -19.36 10.30
N PRO A 312 -25.81 -20.10 9.77
CA PRO A 312 -25.81 -21.55 9.90
C PRO A 312 -25.80 -21.94 11.38
N GLU A 313 -26.75 -22.78 11.79
CA GLU A 313 -26.83 -23.37 13.14
C GLU A 313 -25.44 -23.88 13.59
N PRO A 314 -24.97 -23.53 14.80
CA PRO A 314 -23.68 -24.00 15.28
C PRO A 314 -23.73 -25.52 15.39
N GLN A 315 -23.09 -26.21 14.45
CA GLN A 315 -22.91 -27.66 14.55
C GLN A 315 -22.09 -27.93 15.80
N SER A 316 -22.70 -28.62 16.76
CA SER A 316 -22.05 -29.04 18.00
C SER A 316 -20.72 -29.72 17.67
N ALA A 317 -19.64 -29.26 18.30
CA ALA A 317 -18.34 -29.90 18.25
C ALA A 317 -18.43 -31.33 18.81
N ALA A 318 -18.79 -32.29 17.98
CA ALA A 318 -18.77 -33.72 18.27
C ALA A 318 -18.64 -34.49 16.96
N GLY A 319 -17.40 -34.90 16.66
CA GLY A 319 -17.12 -35.92 15.63
C GLY A 319 -16.38 -35.42 14.40
N ALA A 320 -15.12 -35.01 14.55
CA ALA A 320 -14.17 -34.99 13.44
C ALA A 320 -12.79 -35.48 13.93
N GLU A 321 -12.74 -36.69 14.48
CA GLU A 321 -11.54 -37.51 14.37
C GLU A 321 -11.59 -38.21 13.01
N GLY A 322 -10.74 -37.83 12.07
CA GLY A 322 -10.77 -38.39 10.71
C GLY A 322 -9.77 -37.79 9.73
N SER A 323 -8.53 -38.27 9.81
CA SER A 323 -7.44 -38.18 8.83
C SER A 323 -6.90 -36.80 8.45
N GLY A 324 -5.69 -36.52 8.95
CA GLY A 324 -4.76 -35.60 8.32
C GLY A 324 -4.43 -36.07 6.90
N GLY A 325 -4.80 -35.25 5.94
CA GLY A 325 -4.28 -35.27 4.58
C GLY A 325 -3.88 -33.85 4.24
N GLY A 326 -2.58 -33.54 4.31
CA GLY A 326 -2.02 -32.33 3.73
C GLY A 326 -2.22 -32.35 2.22
N GLY A 327 -3.37 -31.86 1.77
CA GLY A 327 -3.61 -31.54 0.38
C GLY A 327 -3.02 -30.17 0.12
N ALA A 328 -1.96 -30.11 -0.69
CA ALA A 328 -1.51 -28.88 -1.31
C ALA A 328 -2.70 -28.17 -2.00
N PRO A 329 -2.80 -26.84 -1.96
CA PRO A 329 -3.91 -26.13 -2.57
C PRO A 329 -3.90 -26.39 -4.07
N THR A 330 -4.92 -27.09 -4.56
CA THR A 330 -5.15 -27.33 -5.97
C THR A 330 -5.69 -26.04 -6.60
N GLY A 331 -4.82 -25.24 -7.22
CA GLY A 331 -5.13 -24.35 -8.36
C GLY A 331 -6.32 -23.39 -8.27
N GLY A 332 -6.70 -22.90 -7.09
CA GLY A 332 -7.69 -21.82 -6.95
C GLY A 332 -7.08 -20.47 -7.34
N GLU A 333 -7.86 -19.59 -7.98
CA GLU A 333 -7.47 -18.20 -8.24
C GLU A 333 -6.98 -17.53 -6.93
N ASP A 334 -5.90 -16.74 -6.98
CA ASP A 334 -5.34 -16.02 -5.83
C ASP A 334 -6.29 -14.89 -5.38
N MET A 335 -7.37 -15.28 -4.70
CA MET A 335 -8.48 -14.46 -4.25
C MET A 335 -8.84 -14.75 -2.78
N PRO A 336 -9.26 -13.73 -2.00
CA PRO A 336 -9.71 -13.92 -0.63
C PRO A 336 -11.06 -14.62 -0.57
N PRO A 337 -11.41 -15.22 0.58
CA PRO A 337 -12.80 -15.62 0.83
C PRO A 337 -13.73 -14.40 0.81
N GLY A 338 -15.00 -14.63 0.46
CA GLY A 338 -16.04 -13.60 0.54
C GLY A 338 -16.45 -13.29 1.97
N VAL A 339 -17.03 -12.11 2.21
CA VAL A 339 -17.68 -11.79 3.50
C VAL A 339 -18.94 -12.66 3.64
N PRO A 340 -19.02 -13.57 4.64
CA PRO A 340 -20.17 -14.44 4.86
C PRO A 340 -21.48 -13.65 4.87
N VAL A 341 -22.50 -14.11 4.14
CA VAL A 341 -23.73 -13.32 3.88
C VAL A 341 -24.45 -12.86 5.17
N TRP A 342 -24.43 -13.66 6.23
CA TRP A 342 -25.04 -13.33 7.52
C TRP A 342 -24.23 -12.35 8.36
N GLU A 343 -22.94 -12.14 8.06
CA GLU A 343 -22.07 -11.29 8.87
C GLU A 343 -22.54 -9.83 8.84
N ARG A 344 -22.58 -9.22 10.03
CA ARG A 344 -22.98 -7.82 10.28
C ARG A 344 -21.92 -7.11 11.10
N PHE A 345 -21.84 -5.79 10.95
CA PHE A 345 -20.82 -4.97 11.58
C PHE A 345 -21.44 -3.81 12.37
N PRO A 346 -21.02 -3.58 13.63
CA PRO A 346 -21.44 -2.41 14.39
C PRO A 346 -20.94 -1.10 13.77
N VAL A 347 -19.81 -1.15 13.04
CA VAL A 347 -19.22 0.01 12.38
C VAL A 347 -18.91 -0.34 10.93
N ILE A 348 -19.36 0.52 10.01
CA ILE A 348 -18.96 0.46 8.60
C ILE A 348 -18.27 1.79 8.26
N ILE A 349 -17.15 1.72 7.55
CA ILE A 349 -16.46 2.90 7.02
C ILE A 349 -16.29 2.79 5.51
N GLY A 350 -16.08 3.90 4.83
CA GLY A 350 -15.75 3.89 3.41
C GLY A 350 -15.33 5.27 2.92
N SER A 351 -14.33 5.31 2.04
CA SER A 351 -13.86 6.54 1.42
C SER A 351 -14.02 6.44 -0.10
N GLU A 352 -14.53 7.50 -0.73
CA GLU A 352 -14.70 7.58 -2.19
C GLU A 352 -15.55 6.44 -2.80
N VAL A 353 -16.52 5.87 -2.08
CA VAL A 353 -17.27 4.69 -2.55
C VAL A 353 -18.37 4.97 -3.58
N MET A 354 -18.56 6.24 -3.99
CA MET A 354 -19.66 6.66 -4.88
C MET A 354 -19.20 7.61 -5.98
N TYR A 355 -19.16 7.11 -7.21
CA TYR A 355 -18.80 7.89 -8.41
C TYR A 355 -19.95 8.10 -9.40
N GLU A 356 -20.91 7.17 -9.40
CA GLU A 356 -21.98 7.09 -10.38
C GLU A 356 -23.28 6.75 -9.66
N ARG A 357 -24.41 6.98 -10.34
CA ARG A 357 -25.73 6.70 -9.79
C ARG A 357 -25.88 5.25 -9.31
N VAL A 358 -25.33 4.28 -10.03
CA VAL A 358 -25.39 2.87 -9.63
C VAL A 358 -24.66 2.61 -8.31
N HIS A 359 -23.55 3.31 -8.04
CA HIS A 359 -22.84 3.20 -6.78
C HIS A 359 -23.70 3.66 -5.60
N ALA A 360 -24.49 4.72 -5.76
CA ALA A 360 -25.42 5.17 -4.72
C ALA A 360 -26.45 4.07 -4.33
N GLU A 361 -26.99 3.35 -5.31
CA GLU A 361 -27.91 2.24 -5.05
C GLU A 361 -27.23 1.06 -4.33
N LEU A 362 -26.03 0.69 -4.79
CA LEU A 362 -25.24 -0.42 -4.28
C LEU A 362 -24.72 -0.15 -2.87
N VAL A 363 -24.16 1.04 -2.62
CA VAL A 363 -23.65 1.45 -1.31
C VAL A 363 -24.78 1.50 -0.28
N ALA A 364 -25.95 2.06 -0.63
CA ALA A 364 -27.10 2.06 0.27
C ALA A 364 -27.59 0.63 0.58
N ALA A 365 -27.52 -0.28 -0.40
CA ALA A 365 -27.88 -1.68 -0.22
C ALA A 365 -26.91 -2.42 0.70
N VAL A 366 -25.60 -2.32 0.47
CA VAL A 366 -24.59 -3.00 1.29
C VAL A 366 -24.56 -2.42 2.72
N VAL A 367 -24.76 -1.11 2.90
CA VAL A 367 -24.91 -0.53 4.25
C VAL A 367 -26.16 -1.09 4.93
N LYS A 368 -27.33 -1.11 4.27
CA LYS A 368 -28.55 -1.69 4.89
C LYS A 368 -28.37 -3.16 5.25
N HIS A 369 -27.72 -3.91 4.36
CA HIS A 369 -27.51 -5.33 4.52
C HIS A 369 -26.50 -5.62 5.64
N ARG A 370 -25.34 -4.96 5.65
CA ARG A 370 -24.20 -5.33 6.50
C ARG A 370 -24.16 -4.59 7.83
N LEU A 371 -24.90 -3.49 8.01
CA LEU A 371 -24.89 -2.74 9.25
C LEU A 371 -25.69 -3.45 10.35
N ALA A 372 -25.07 -3.71 11.49
CA ALA A 372 -25.73 -4.28 12.66
C ALA A 372 -26.78 -3.31 13.23
N SER A 373 -27.77 -3.86 13.93
CA SER A 373 -28.77 -3.06 14.63
C SER A 373 -28.11 -2.17 15.69
N GLY A 374 -28.43 -0.87 15.73
CA GLY A 374 -27.78 0.10 16.60
C GLY A 374 -26.36 0.51 16.18
N GLY A 375 -25.83 -0.05 15.07
CA GLY A 375 -24.54 0.34 14.51
C GLY A 375 -24.60 1.64 13.70
N CYS A 376 -23.44 2.17 13.33
CA CYS A 376 -23.31 3.31 12.43
C CYS A 376 -22.38 3.04 11.24
N ALA A 377 -22.66 3.69 10.12
CA ALA A 377 -21.79 3.76 8.97
C ALA A 377 -21.31 5.19 8.74
N VAL A 378 -20.01 5.36 8.48
CA VAL A 378 -19.36 6.65 8.23
C VAL A 378 -18.70 6.63 6.87
N LEU A 379 -19.20 7.44 5.94
CA LEU A 379 -18.69 7.51 4.57
C LEU A 379 -18.12 8.90 4.30
N GLN A 380 -16.98 8.97 3.62
CA GLN A 380 -16.36 10.23 3.22
C GLN A 380 -16.12 10.27 1.72
N CYS A 381 -16.71 11.24 1.02
CA CYS A 381 -16.61 11.32 -0.44
C CYS A 381 -16.50 12.77 -0.93
N ALA A 382 -15.72 12.97 -1.96
CA ALA A 382 -15.76 14.15 -2.80
C ALA A 382 -16.97 14.08 -3.74
N VAL A 383 -17.73 15.18 -3.79
CA VAL A 383 -18.96 15.28 -4.56
C VAL A 383 -18.64 15.81 -5.95
N ARG A 384 -18.44 14.89 -6.88
CA ARG A 384 -18.27 15.22 -8.31
C ARG A 384 -19.57 15.65 -8.97
N GLU A 385 -20.66 14.94 -8.69
CA GLU A 385 -21.98 15.22 -9.25
C GLU A 385 -23.04 15.17 -8.13
N ARG A 386 -23.65 16.31 -7.81
CA ARG A 386 -24.58 16.42 -6.66
C ARG A 386 -25.74 15.42 -6.73
N LYS A 387 -26.23 15.15 -7.94
CA LYS A 387 -27.36 14.23 -8.19
C LYS A 387 -27.10 12.80 -7.71
N VAL A 388 -25.84 12.35 -7.70
CA VAL A 388 -25.47 11.02 -7.18
C VAL A 388 -25.74 10.94 -5.68
N PHE A 389 -25.38 11.98 -4.93
CA PHE A 389 -25.53 12.04 -3.48
C PHE A 389 -26.99 12.31 -3.06
N GLU A 390 -27.72 13.11 -3.82
CA GLU A 390 -29.18 13.24 -3.66
C GLU A 390 -29.90 11.91 -3.92
N HIS A 391 -29.41 11.13 -4.89
CA HIS A 391 -29.94 9.79 -5.13
C HIS A 391 -29.59 8.82 -3.99
N PHE A 392 -28.37 8.86 -3.48
CA PHE A 392 -27.95 8.08 -2.31
C PHE A 392 -28.82 8.35 -1.09
N ALA A 393 -29.11 9.61 -0.79
CA ALA A 393 -29.99 9.98 0.31
C ALA A 393 -31.41 9.39 0.16
N ARG A 394 -31.96 9.37 -1.07
CA ARG A 394 -33.25 8.73 -1.35
C ARG A 394 -33.20 7.21 -1.20
N GLU A 395 -32.13 6.57 -1.66
CA GLU A 395 -31.95 5.12 -1.51
C GLU A 395 -31.77 4.70 -0.05
N CYS A 396 -31.09 5.50 0.76
CA CYS A 396 -31.02 5.29 2.22
C CYS A 396 -32.42 5.30 2.84
N ARG A 397 -33.22 6.34 2.59
CA ARG A 397 -34.59 6.45 3.12
C ARG A 397 -35.47 5.29 2.68
N ARG A 398 -35.42 4.94 1.39
CA ARG A 398 -36.19 3.82 0.83
C ARG A 398 -35.89 2.50 1.55
N ARG A 399 -34.67 2.36 2.09
CA ARG A 399 -34.20 1.17 2.81
C ARG A 399 -34.35 1.29 4.34
N GLY A 400 -35.01 2.32 4.86
CA GLY A 400 -35.17 2.57 6.29
C GLY A 400 -33.85 2.89 6.98
N LEU A 401 -32.96 3.62 6.28
CA LEU A 401 -31.74 4.18 6.82
C LEU A 401 -31.89 5.70 6.96
N ARG A 402 -31.40 6.24 8.07
CA ARG A 402 -31.26 7.67 8.26
C ARG A 402 -29.94 8.11 7.69
N TYR A 403 -29.96 9.23 6.98
CA TYR A 403 -28.80 9.82 6.34
C TYR A 403 -28.64 11.27 6.82
N ARG A 404 -27.49 11.57 7.42
CA ARG A 404 -27.06 12.94 7.74
C ARG A 404 -25.68 13.17 7.15
N HIS A 405 -25.35 14.42 6.89
CA HIS A 405 -24.07 14.78 6.30
C HIS A 405 -23.59 16.16 6.77
N ARG A 406 -22.30 16.38 6.66
CA ARG A 406 -21.65 17.67 6.90
C ARG A 406 -20.67 17.93 5.76
N GLN A 407 -20.65 19.17 5.26
CA GLN A 407 -19.59 19.62 4.37
C GLN A 407 -18.26 19.72 5.12
N VAL A 408 -17.21 19.23 4.49
CA VAL A 408 -15.87 19.25 5.05
C VAL A 408 -15.00 20.12 4.16
N ASP A 409 -14.38 21.14 4.75
CA ASP A 409 -13.35 21.93 4.09
C ASP A 409 -12.03 21.15 4.13
N PRO A 410 -11.49 20.72 2.98
CA PRO A 410 -10.21 20.01 2.93
C PRO A 410 -9.06 20.84 3.52
N ALA A 411 -9.05 22.16 3.32
CA ALA A 411 -7.97 23.01 3.80
C ALA A 411 -7.95 23.05 5.34
N ALA A 412 -9.11 23.19 5.98
CA ALA A 412 -9.24 23.20 7.42
C ALA A 412 -8.83 21.87 8.07
N VAL A 413 -9.27 20.73 7.50
CA VAL A 413 -8.94 19.40 8.03
C VAL A 413 -7.46 19.08 7.90
N LEU A 414 -6.85 19.41 6.76
CA LEU A 414 -5.42 19.17 6.55
C LEU A 414 -4.55 20.10 7.41
N ALA A 415 -5.00 21.33 7.68
CA ALA A 415 -4.31 22.23 8.61
C ALA A 415 -4.31 21.68 10.05
N LEU A 416 -5.42 21.09 10.51
CA LEU A 416 -5.51 20.42 11.80
C LEU A 416 -4.61 19.17 11.87
N GLY A 417 -4.55 18.38 10.79
CA GLY A 417 -3.67 17.21 10.68
C GLY A 417 -2.17 17.55 10.80
N ARG A 418 -1.74 18.73 10.32
CA ARG A 418 -0.36 19.22 10.47
C ARG A 418 0.01 19.59 11.92
N GLY A 419 -0.97 19.94 12.75
CA GLY A 419 -0.74 20.29 14.16
C GLY A 419 -0.47 19.08 15.06
N ALA A 420 -0.94 17.89 14.68
CA ALA A 420 -0.79 16.66 15.47
C ALA A 420 0.57 15.96 15.30
N GLY A 421 1.44 16.46 14.42
CA GLY A 421 2.76 15.88 14.11
C GLY A 421 3.97 16.73 14.52
N ALA A 422 3.78 17.83 15.27
CA ALA A 422 4.87 18.72 15.66
C ALA A 422 5.67 18.18 16.87
N GLY A 423 6.23 16.97 16.72
CA GLY A 423 7.26 16.42 17.58
C GLY A 423 8.58 16.32 16.83
N GLY A 424 9.33 17.42 16.77
CA GLY A 424 10.80 17.47 16.60
C GLY A 424 11.43 16.88 15.33
N GLY A 425 11.88 17.75 14.43
CA GLY A 425 13.15 17.58 13.71
C GLY A 425 13.13 16.91 12.33
N SER A 426 12.64 17.60 11.31
CA SER A 426 13.33 17.80 10.01
C SER A 426 12.46 18.68 9.12
N GLY A 427 13.05 19.66 8.44
CA GLY A 427 12.35 20.57 7.54
C GLY A 427 11.99 19.89 6.22
N GLY A 428 11.07 18.93 6.23
CA GLY A 428 10.61 18.22 5.03
C GLY A 428 9.11 18.40 4.82
N CYS A 429 8.75 18.90 3.63
CA CYS A 429 7.49 18.84 2.88
C CYS A 429 6.14 18.70 3.62
N CYS A 430 5.13 19.38 3.08
CA CYS A 430 3.73 19.10 3.39
C CYS A 430 3.48 17.57 3.38
N PRO A 431 2.87 16.97 4.43
CA PRO A 431 2.59 15.52 4.45
C PRO A 431 1.58 15.05 3.39
N PHE A 432 1.16 15.95 2.50
CA PHE A 432 0.10 15.80 1.49
C PHE A 432 0.53 16.34 0.10
N GLU A 433 1.83 16.54 -0.13
CA GLU A 433 2.34 16.90 -1.45
C GLU A 433 2.19 15.72 -2.44
N GLY A 434 1.62 15.95 -3.62
CA GLY A 434 1.35 14.90 -4.61
C GLY A 434 0.00 14.18 -4.46
N ILE A 435 -0.86 14.61 -3.53
CA ILE A 435 -2.19 14.04 -3.34
C ILE A 435 -3.14 14.37 -4.51
N LEU A 436 -3.91 13.35 -4.91
CA LEU A 436 -4.88 13.45 -6.00
C LEU A 436 -6.19 14.11 -5.58
N GLY A 437 -6.69 14.97 -6.47
CA GLY A 437 -7.96 15.67 -6.35
C GLY A 437 -7.75 17.17 -6.20
N ARG A 438 -8.22 17.96 -7.16
CA ARG A 438 -8.24 19.42 -7.01
C ARG A 438 -9.59 19.85 -6.43
N ALA A 439 -9.56 20.72 -5.42
CA ALA A 439 -10.77 21.15 -4.72
C ALA A 439 -11.78 21.88 -5.63
N ASP A 440 -11.31 22.47 -6.74
CA ASP A 440 -12.13 23.15 -7.75
C ASP A 440 -12.89 22.20 -8.69
N GLU A 441 -12.62 20.89 -8.66
CA GLU A 441 -13.28 19.88 -9.51
C GLU A 441 -14.54 19.26 -8.87
N TYR A 442 -14.88 19.62 -7.62
CA TYR A 442 -15.95 18.98 -6.86
C TYR A 442 -17.16 19.92 -6.69
N GLU A 443 -18.19 19.73 -7.52
CA GLU A 443 -19.44 20.52 -7.54
C GLU A 443 -20.08 20.68 -6.14
N GLY A 444 -19.97 19.68 -5.28
CA GLY A 444 -20.52 19.69 -3.92
C GLY A 444 -19.46 19.67 -2.80
N GLY A 445 -18.19 19.91 -3.12
CA GLY A 445 -17.11 19.84 -2.13
C GLY A 445 -16.86 18.42 -1.62
N VAL A 446 -16.49 18.28 -0.35
CA VAL A 446 -16.30 16.97 0.31
C VAL A 446 -17.36 16.79 1.38
N LEU A 447 -18.00 15.62 1.42
CA LEU A 447 -19.00 15.26 2.41
C LEU A 447 -18.50 14.17 3.34
N LEU A 448 -18.75 14.38 4.63
CA LEU A 448 -18.72 13.33 5.64
C LEU A 448 -20.17 12.96 5.97
N MET A 449 -20.50 11.68 5.86
CA MET A 449 -21.86 11.17 5.92
C MET A 449 -21.99 10.16 7.07
N ALA A 450 -23.08 10.28 7.81
CA ALA A 450 -23.44 9.45 8.95
C ALA A 450 -24.74 8.69 8.65
N ILE A 451 -24.67 7.37 8.55
CA ILE A 451 -25.80 6.50 8.21
C ILE A 451 -26.05 5.50 9.33
N ASP A 452 -27.31 5.30 9.70
CA ASP A 452 -27.73 4.25 10.62
C ASP A 452 -29.18 3.81 10.38
N HIS A 453 -29.66 2.80 11.10
CA HIS A 453 -31.03 2.31 10.95
C HIS A 453 -32.03 3.30 11.56
N GLU A 454 -33.16 3.51 10.87
CA GLU A 454 -34.23 4.38 11.35
C GLU A 454 -34.99 3.81 12.54
N ASP A 455 -35.23 2.50 12.54
CA ASP A 455 -35.93 1.78 13.60
C ASP A 455 -35.03 1.45 14.80
N ARG A 456 -33.71 1.43 14.58
CA ARG A 456 -32.69 1.07 15.58
C ARG A 456 -31.48 2.00 15.47
N PRO A 457 -31.65 3.28 15.86
CA PRO A 457 -30.64 4.31 15.72
C PRO A 457 -29.36 4.02 16.50
N CYS A 458 -28.20 4.47 15.98
CA CYS A 458 -26.97 4.48 16.77
C CYS A 458 -27.07 5.58 17.83
N LEU A 459 -26.73 5.25 19.08
CA LEU A 459 -26.81 6.18 20.21
C LEU A 459 -25.45 6.80 20.58
N GLU A 460 -24.35 6.12 20.26
CA GLU A 460 -23.00 6.51 20.69
C GLU A 460 -22.36 7.54 19.77
N TRP A 461 -22.69 7.51 18.47
CA TRP A 461 -22.22 8.46 17.47
C TRP A 461 -23.39 9.08 16.71
N TYR A 462 -24.35 9.59 17.48
CA TYR A 462 -25.62 10.11 16.98
C TYR A 462 -25.46 11.56 16.48
N ARG A 463 -25.17 11.74 15.18
CA ARG A 463 -24.90 13.05 14.55
C ARG A 463 -26.15 13.85 14.16
N ASP A 464 -27.10 14.04 15.08
CA ASP A 464 -28.31 14.85 14.83
C ASP A 464 -28.02 16.36 14.70
N ASP A 465 -26.80 16.78 15.03
CA ASP A 465 -26.27 18.11 14.78
C ASP A 465 -25.91 18.34 13.30
N TRP A 466 -25.96 17.31 12.46
CA TRP A 466 -25.60 17.40 11.04
C TRP A 466 -26.82 17.61 10.15
N GLU A 467 -26.56 18.16 8.95
CA GLU A 467 -27.61 18.45 7.99
C GLU A 467 -28.29 17.17 7.53
N THR A 468 -29.61 17.15 7.65
CA THR A 468 -30.44 16.19 6.92
C THR A 468 -30.59 16.68 5.49
N ALA A 469 -30.54 15.79 4.50
CA ALA A 469 -30.81 16.21 3.12
C ALA A 469 -32.26 16.73 3.04
N GLU A 470 -32.46 18.05 2.98
CA GLU A 470 -33.79 18.63 2.86
C GLU A 470 -34.44 18.20 1.54
N VAL A 471 -35.75 17.99 1.58
CA VAL A 471 -36.54 17.56 0.43
C VAL A 471 -36.59 18.70 -0.57
N ALA A 472 -35.95 18.54 -1.73
CA ALA A 472 -36.32 19.27 -2.94
C ALA A 472 -37.47 18.57 -3.65
#